data_AF-A0AAI9WYI1-F1
#
_entry.id   AF-A0AAI9WYI1-F1
#
_cell.length_a   1.000
_cell.length_b   1.000
_cell.length_c   1.000
_cell.angle_alpha   90.00
_cell.angle_beta   90.00
_cell.angle_gamma   90.00
#
_symmetry.space_group_name_H-M   'P 1'
#
loop_
_entity.id
_entity.type
_entity.pdbx_description
1 polymer ?
#
loop_
_entity_poly.entity_id
_entity_poly.type
_entity_poly.pdbx_seq_one_letter_code
_entity_poly.pdbx_strand_id
1 'polypeptide(L)'
;MLSFRLSSEPTIAKQQWNSIVEGTHELWNPISSSTKEIFRSFFVHVHVELLKRSRIHQSTKRQFRYELANVGNLFLTGARLFIGSLDSAIELFCKLTDVDSDVQVLPCINTNFTYHISALLESGLIITGQSQISHPSNTCNNYPPPINKTRPPTPTDNPSRTSYFGDLEYAINDVETSKHRIKQRYSLAAFSSSSAAEESGAGLLSSDSEGEESGNVPQYVHPELKKSQLHFSKSQNIEPLLSPIKRIFYVSPYGEEICPTANSRVLATISSTDTLIYSIGSLMTSIVPILVLKGVGKAITTLNRTNKILLLNGCLDRETYGMTAGDFIKVIVEAVEYSLRSQNGGNNSYRIPWCQVVTHLVYMSESKIEIDHELLTSRGIQCLEVKKIEGTDFFDLEDLEFVLSRIVNT
;
A
#
# COMPACT_ATOMS: atom_id res chain seq x y z
N MET A 1 -25.79 4.56 4.83
CA MET A 1 -25.55 3.28 5.52
C MET A 1 -24.12 2.75 5.34
N LEU A 2 -23.64 2.53 4.11
CA LEU A 2 -22.35 1.84 3.88
C LEU A 2 -21.10 2.62 4.35
N SER A 3 -21.18 3.95 4.50
CA SER A 3 -20.11 4.75 5.11
C SER A 3 -20.04 4.66 6.64
N PHE A 4 -21.06 4.07 7.29
CA PHE A 4 -21.16 4.02 8.75
C PHE A 4 -20.05 3.16 9.36
N ARG A 5 -19.45 3.66 10.45
CA ARG A 5 -18.52 2.90 11.30
C ARG A 5 -19.23 2.56 12.61
N LEU A 6 -19.12 1.31 13.02
CA LEU A 6 -19.63 0.84 14.30
C LEU A 6 -18.91 1.55 15.45
N SER A 7 -19.55 1.56 16.62
CA SER A 7 -19.01 2.15 17.85
C SER A 7 -17.60 1.65 18.18
N SER A 8 -16.81 2.47 18.87
CA SER A 8 -15.56 2.03 19.50
C SER A 8 -15.81 1.11 20.70
N GLU A 9 -16.99 1.18 21.31
CA GLU A 9 -17.37 0.36 22.46
C GLU A 9 -17.81 -1.04 22.02
N PRO A 10 -17.17 -2.13 22.48
CA PRO A 10 -17.40 -3.49 21.96
C PRO A 10 -18.85 -3.97 22.05
N THR A 11 -19.52 -3.69 23.17
CA THR A 11 -20.91 -4.11 23.41
C THR A 11 -21.88 -3.38 22.47
N ILE A 12 -21.72 -2.07 22.34
CA ILE A 12 -22.54 -1.22 21.47
C ILE A 12 -22.29 -1.57 20.00
N ALA A 13 -21.02 -1.77 19.61
CA ALA A 13 -20.67 -2.14 18.24
C ALA A 13 -21.33 -3.46 17.81
N LYS A 14 -21.31 -4.46 18.70
CA LYS A 14 -21.98 -5.75 18.46
C LYS A 14 -23.50 -5.58 18.36
N GLN A 15 -24.11 -4.78 19.24
CA GLN A 15 -25.54 -4.50 19.18
C GLN A 15 -25.93 -3.78 17.88
N GLN A 16 -25.18 -2.75 17.48
CA GLN A 16 -25.38 -2.04 16.22
C GLN A 16 -25.29 -2.98 15.02
N TRP A 17 -24.26 -3.84 14.97
CA TRP A 17 -24.14 -4.85 13.91
C TRP A 17 -25.34 -5.80 13.86
N ASN A 18 -25.76 -6.32 15.01
CA ASN A 18 -26.91 -7.22 15.08
C ASN A 18 -28.19 -6.52 14.59
N SER A 19 -28.46 -5.28 15.02
CA SER A 19 -29.60 -4.50 14.53
C SER A 19 -29.53 -4.20 13.03
N ILE A 20 -28.33 -4.04 12.46
CA ILE A 20 -28.16 -3.90 11.00
C ILE A 20 -28.54 -5.21 10.30
N VAL A 21 -28.02 -6.36 10.76
CA VAL A 21 -28.33 -7.68 10.19
C VAL A 21 -29.82 -8.03 10.33
N GLU A 22 -30.43 -7.69 11.47
CA GLU A 22 -31.85 -7.87 11.75
C GLU A 22 -32.76 -6.91 10.97
N GLY A 23 -32.23 -5.86 10.36
CA GLY A 23 -33.01 -4.88 9.60
C GLY A 23 -33.72 -3.83 10.45
N THR A 24 -33.42 -3.77 11.75
CA THR A 24 -34.09 -2.90 12.73
C THR A 24 -33.37 -1.58 12.95
N HIS A 25 -32.11 -1.46 12.49
CA HIS A 25 -31.35 -0.22 12.60
C HIS A 25 -31.94 0.91 11.73
N GLU A 26 -31.96 2.13 12.25
CA GLU A 26 -32.48 3.33 11.56
C GLU A 26 -31.82 3.64 10.20
N LEU A 27 -30.62 3.10 9.95
CA LEU A 27 -29.88 3.30 8.70
C LEU A 27 -30.56 2.65 7.49
N TRP A 28 -31.52 1.76 7.74
CA TRP A 28 -32.36 1.16 6.72
C TRP A 28 -33.49 2.07 6.24
N ASN A 29 -33.88 3.10 7.00
CA ASN A 29 -35.03 3.95 6.69
C ASN A 29 -34.99 4.58 5.28
N PRO A 30 -33.88 5.18 4.81
CA PRO A 30 -33.84 5.86 3.50
C PRO A 30 -33.71 4.92 2.29
N ILE A 31 -33.56 3.60 2.49
CA ILE A 31 -33.30 2.64 1.41
C ILE A 31 -34.62 2.07 0.87
N SER A 32 -34.74 1.85 -0.44
CA SER A 32 -35.93 1.21 -1.04
C SER A 32 -36.06 -0.25 -0.63
N SER A 33 -37.30 -0.77 -0.52
CA SER A 33 -37.56 -2.13 -0.01
C SER A 33 -36.78 -3.22 -0.76
N SER A 34 -36.78 -3.19 -2.09
CA SER A 34 -36.04 -4.17 -2.91
C SER A 34 -34.53 -4.12 -2.65
N THR A 35 -33.97 -2.92 -2.54
CA THR A 35 -32.53 -2.74 -2.26
C THR A 35 -32.18 -3.15 -0.83
N LYS A 36 -33.09 -3.00 0.14
CA LYS A 36 -32.89 -3.50 1.51
C LYS A 36 -32.64 -5.01 1.51
N GLU A 37 -33.47 -5.77 0.80
CA GLU A 37 -33.35 -7.23 0.75
C GLU A 37 -32.02 -7.67 0.13
N ILE A 38 -31.55 -6.96 -0.91
CA ILE A 38 -30.24 -7.22 -1.50
C ILE A 38 -29.13 -7.00 -0.47
N PHE A 39 -29.04 -5.81 0.15
CA PHE A 39 -28.01 -5.53 1.15
C PHE A 39 -28.08 -6.51 2.33
N ARG A 40 -29.28 -6.80 2.82
CA ARG A 40 -29.50 -7.69 3.96
C ARG A 40 -28.99 -9.10 3.66
N SER A 41 -29.21 -9.63 2.45
CA SER A 41 -28.73 -10.97 2.08
C SER A 41 -27.21 -11.12 2.29
N PHE A 42 -26.43 -10.11 1.91
CA PHE A 42 -24.98 -10.11 2.08
C PHE A 42 -24.55 -9.84 3.52
N PHE A 43 -25.29 -9.02 4.29
CA PHE A 43 -25.03 -8.84 5.72
C PHE A 43 -25.29 -10.11 6.53
N VAL A 44 -26.37 -10.85 6.22
CA VAL A 44 -26.63 -12.17 6.82
C VAL A 44 -25.53 -13.14 6.44
N HIS A 45 -25.12 -13.17 5.17
CA HIS A 45 -24.06 -14.06 4.71
C HIS A 45 -22.73 -13.80 5.45
N VAL A 46 -22.26 -12.55 5.52
CA VAL A 46 -21.03 -12.24 6.26
C VAL A 46 -21.18 -12.51 7.76
N HIS A 47 -22.35 -12.27 8.34
CA HIS A 47 -22.61 -12.61 9.75
C HIS A 47 -22.43 -14.12 10.01
N VAL A 48 -22.98 -14.98 9.14
CA VAL A 48 -22.80 -16.43 9.23
C VAL A 48 -21.33 -16.82 9.09
N GLU A 49 -20.59 -16.23 8.15
CA GLU A 49 -19.16 -16.50 7.97
C GLU A 49 -18.31 -16.04 9.18
N LEU A 50 -18.69 -14.95 9.84
CA LEU A 50 -18.06 -14.52 11.10
C LEU A 50 -18.30 -15.52 12.23
N LEU A 51 -19.54 -16.05 12.34
CA LEU A 51 -19.88 -17.04 13.36
C LEU A 51 -19.16 -18.38 13.14
N LYS A 52 -19.05 -18.86 11.90
CA LYS A 52 -18.29 -20.07 11.55
C LYS A 52 -16.83 -19.98 11.99
N ARG A 53 -16.23 -18.79 11.85
CA ARG A 53 -14.84 -18.54 12.27
C ARG A 53 -14.67 -18.40 13.79
N SER A 54 -15.73 -18.04 14.52
CA SER A 54 -15.72 -17.99 15.98
C SER A 54 -15.90 -19.39 16.58
N ARG A 55 -14.81 -20.07 16.94
CA ARG A 55 -14.87 -21.40 17.57
C ARG A 55 -15.37 -21.31 19.01
N ILE A 56 -16.35 -22.15 19.36
CA ILE A 56 -17.00 -22.19 20.68
C ILE A 56 -16.04 -22.65 21.79
N HIS A 57 -15.08 -23.54 21.48
CA HIS A 57 -14.23 -24.22 22.47
C HIS A 57 -12.82 -23.63 22.64
N GLN A 58 -12.52 -22.48 22.04
CA GLN A 58 -11.21 -21.82 22.19
C GLN A 58 -11.37 -20.42 22.80
N SER A 59 -10.37 -19.99 23.56
CA SER A 59 -10.38 -18.73 24.34
C SER A 59 -11.01 -17.55 23.58
N THR A 60 -11.67 -16.65 24.32
CA THR A 60 -12.31 -15.40 23.87
C THR A 60 -11.47 -14.52 22.93
N LYS A 61 -10.16 -14.76 22.81
CA LYS A 61 -9.22 -14.08 21.90
C LYS A 61 -9.47 -14.29 20.40
N ARG A 62 -10.34 -15.22 19.98
CA ARG A 62 -10.64 -15.49 18.55
C ARG A 62 -12.02 -15.01 18.08
N GLN A 63 -12.79 -14.31 18.91
CA GLN A 63 -14.06 -13.72 18.47
C GLN A 63 -13.80 -12.51 17.55
N PHE A 64 -14.68 -12.32 16.56
CA PHE A 64 -14.61 -11.14 15.72
C PHE A 64 -14.88 -9.89 16.56
N ARG A 65 -14.04 -8.87 16.37
CA ARG A 65 -14.14 -7.57 17.01
C ARG A 65 -14.86 -6.60 16.08
N TYR A 66 -16.03 -6.14 16.48
CA TYR A 66 -16.89 -5.26 15.69
C TYR A 66 -16.51 -3.78 15.81
N GLU A 67 -15.67 -3.44 16.78
CA GLU A 67 -15.28 -2.06 17.07
C GLU A 67 -14.74 -1.36 15.83
N LEU A 68 -15.28 -0.18 15.52
CA LEU A 68 -14.87 0.66 14.38
C LEU A 68 -15.00 0.02 12.99
N ALA A 69 -15.59 -1.18 12.90
CA ALA A 69 -15.80 -1.86 11.63
C ALA A 69 -16.71 -1.00 10.73
N ASN A 70 -16.33 -0.85 9.46
CA ASN A 70 -17.13 -0.11 8.50
C ASN A 70 -18.16 -1.04 7.85
N VAL A 71 -19.42 -0.61 7.81
CA VAL A 71 -20.54 -1.41 7.28
C VAL A 71 -20.36 -1.73 5.79
N GLY A 72 -19.85 -0.79 4.99
CA GLY A 72 -19.51 -0.99 3.59
C GLY A 72 -18.44 -2.06 3.38
N ASN A 73 -17.41 -2.09 4.24
CA ASN A 73 -16.38 -3.14 4.20
C ASN A 73 -16.97 -4.52 4.53
N LEU A 74 -17.89 -4.60 5.50
CA LEU A 74 -18.59 -5.85 5.83
C LEU A 74 -19.48 -6.29 4.67
N PHE A 75 -20.17 -5.35 4.02
CA PHE A 75 -20.94 -5.63 2.81
C PHE A 75 -20.07 -6.14 1.67
N LEU A 76 -18.99 -5.42 1.31
CA LEU A 76 -18.04 -5.85 0.27
C LEU A 76 -17.43 -7.21 0.57
N THR A 77 -17.13 -7.49 1.85
CA THR A 77 -16.64 -8.79 2.29
C THR A 77 -17.70 -9.87 2.06
N GLY A 78 -18.95 -9.62 2.46
CA GLY A 78 -20.07 -10.54 2.23
C GLY A 78 -20.32 -10.80 0.74
N ALA A 79 -20.37 -9.75 -0.08
CA ALA A 79 -20.53 -9.86 -1.53
C ALA A 79 -19.38 -10.64 -2.18
N ARG A 80 -18.14 -10.35 -1.82
CA ARG A 80 -16.96 -11.07 -2.33
C ARG A 80 -16.99 -12.55 -1.95
N LEU A 81 -17.32 -12.88 -0.71
CA LEU A 81 -17.38 -14.27 -0.23
C LEU A 81 -18.50 -15.05 -0.93
N PHE A 82 -19.66 -14.41 -1.13
CA PHE A 82 -20.80 -15.03 -1.79
C PHE A 82 -20.56 -15.26 -3.29
N ILE A 83 -20.03 -14.26 -4.00
CA ILE A 83 -19.81 -14.33 -5.46
C ILE A 83 -18.51 -15.07 -5.81
N GLY A 84 -17.53 -15.09 -4.91
CA GLY A 84 -16.21 -15.66 -5.14
C GLY A 84 -15.26 -14.76 -5.95
N SER A 85 -15.62 -13.49 -6.15
CA SER A 85 -14.85 -12.53 -6.98
C SER A 85 -14.90 -11.12 -6.38
N LEU A 86 -13.72 -10.52 -6.12
CA LEU A 86 -13.62 -9.13 -5.67
C LEU A 86 -14.07 -8.15 -6.75
N ASP A 87 -13.70 -8.42 -8.00
CA ASP A 87 -14.09 -7.61 -9.16
C ASP A 87 -15.61 -7.49 -9.28
N SER A 88 -16.32 -8.62 -9.16
CA SER A 88 -17.78 -8.66 -9.25
C SER A 88 -18.46 -8.04 -8.02
N ALA A 89 -17.85 -8.14 -6.84
CA ALA A 89 -18.36 -7.50 -5.63
C ALA A 89 -18.27 -5.97 -5.71
N ILE A 90 -17.19 -5.43 -6.30
CA ILE A 90 -17.04 -3.99 -6.55
C ILE A 90 -18.08 -3.50 -7.56
N GLU A 91 -18.26 -4.22 -8.67
CA GLU A 91 -19.29 -3.91 -9.68
C GLU A 91 -20.70 -3.87 -9.06
N LEU A 92 -21.04 -4.86 -8.23
CA LEU A 92 -22.31 -4.88 -7.51
C LEU A 92 -22.43 -3.70 -6.55
N PHE A 93 -21.35 -3.38 -5.83
CA PHE A 93 -21.32 -2.23 -4.92
C PHE A 93 -21.65 -0.94 -5.67
N CYS A 94 -20.94 -0.66 -6.77
CA CYS A 94 -21.15 0.54 -7.58
C CYS A 94 -22.60 0.66 -8.05
N LYS A 95 -23.19 -0.43 -8.54
CA LYS A 95 -24.60 -0.46 -9.00
C LYS A 95 -25.60 -0.21 -7.87
N LEU A 96 -25.35 -0.75 -6.68
CA LEU A 96 -26.27 -0.56 -5.55
C LEU A 96 -26.14 0.80 -4.87
N THR A 97 -25.06 1.53 -5.14
CA THR A 97 -24.81 2.87 -4.62
C THR A 97 -25.01 3.97 -5.65
N ASP A 98 -25.59 3.65 -6.81
CA ASP A 98 -25.83 4.58 -7.92
C ASP A 98 -24.56 5.37 -8.30
N VAL A 99 -23.41 4.69 -8.30
CA VAL A 99 -22.17 5.26 -8.86
C VAL A 99 -22.36 5.39 -10.36
N ASP A 100 -21.97 6.54 -10.90
CA ASP A 100 -22.08 6.85 -12.33
C ASP A 100 -21.47 5.73 -13.19
N SER A 101 -22.15 5.37 -14.27
CA SER A 101 -21.69 4.36 -15.23
C SER A 101 -20.37 4.71 -15.91
N ASP A 102 -20.01 5.99 -15.94
CA ASP A 102 -18.75 6.47 -16.49
C ASP A 102 -17.57 6.30 -15.51
N VAL A 103 -17.87 5.97 -14.23
CA VAL A 103 -16.85 5.72 -13.20
C VAL A 103 -16.62 4.22 -13.03
N GLN A 104 -15.37 3.81 -13.25
CA GLN A 104 -14.94 2.42 -13.01
C GLN A 104 -13.98 2.33 -11.83
N VAL A 105 -14.25 1.38 -10.93
CA VAL A 105 -13.38 1.05 -9.81
C VAL A 105 -12.77 -0.32 -10.04
N LEU A 106 -11.45 -0.38 -10.19
CA LEU A 106 -10.72 -1.61 -10.53
C LEU A 106 -9.71 -1.95 -9.42
N PRO A 107 -9.72 -3.19 -8.88
CA PRO A 107 -8.66 -3.64 -8.00
C PRO A 107 -7.38 -3.87 -8.81
N CYS A 108 -6.25 -3.38 -8.29
CA CYS A 108 -4.97 -3.43 -8.98
C CYS A 108 -4.42 -4.86 -9.18
N ILE A 109 -4.85 -5.82 -8.36
CA ILE A 109 -4.49 -7.24 -8.45
C ILE A 109 -5.77 -8.07 -8.44
N ASN A 110 -5.91 -8.98 -9.41
CA ASN A 110 -7.01 -9.93 -9.44
C ASN A 110 -6.63 -11.21 -8.68
N THR A 111 -6.86 -11.23 -7.36
CA THR A 111 -6.61 -12.39 -6.51
C THR A 111 -7.60 -12.44 -5.37
N ASN A 112 -7.96 -13.65 -4.95
CA ASN A 112 -8.71 -13.88 -3.71
C ASN A 112 -7.80 -14.09 -2.49
N PHE A 113 -6.48 -14.19 -2.70
CA PHE A 113 -5.48 -14.29 -1.64
C PHE A 113 -5.08 -12.90 -1.14
N THR A 114 -4.79 -12.80 0.16
CA THR A 114 -4.24 -11.59 0.73
C THR A 114 -2.75 -11.49 0.43
N TYR A 115 -2.35 -10.43 -0.26
CA TYR A 115 -0.95 -10.04 -0.36
C TYR A 115 -0.69 -8.85 0.55
N HIS A 116 0.53 -8.79 1.07
CA HIS A 116 0.97 -7.70 1.93
C HIS A 116 2.15 -7.00 1.30
N ILE A 117 2.42 -5.78 1.72
CA ILE A 117 3.62 -5.04 1.33
C ILE A 117 4.62 -5.02 2.49
N SER A 118 5.91 -4.99 2.14
CA SER A 118 7.01 -4.74 3.05
C SER A 118 7.87 -3.59 2.53
N ALA A 119 8.48 -2.85 3.45
CA ALA A 119 9.44 -1.80 3.16
C ALA A 119 10.84 -2.25 3.58
N LEU A 120 11.80 -2.17 2.66
CA LEU A 120 13.24 -2.20 2.98
C LEU A 120 13.69 -0.77 3.21
N LEU A 121 14.34 -0.48 4.34
CA LEU A 121 14.92 0.83 4.63
C LEU A 121 16.38 0.90 4.15
N GLU A 122 16.92 2.11 3.99
CA GLU A 122 18.34 2.30 3.63
C GLU A 122 19.31 1.72 4.67
N SER A 123 18.90 1.66 5.94
CA SER A 123 19.63 0.97 7.00
C SER A 123 19.70 -0.57 6.85
N GLY A 124 18.97 -1.14 5.89
CA GLY A 124 18.84 -2.58 5.68
C GLY A 124 17.74 -3.26 6.51
N LEU A 125 17.03 -2.50 7.35
CA LEU A 125 15.90 -3.02 8.13
C LEU A 125 14.67 -3.26 7.23
N ILE A 126 13.90 -4.31 7.55
CA ILE A 126 12.65 -4.63 6.85
C ILE A 126 11.46 -4.45 7.80
N ILE A 127 10.46 -3.71 7.32
CA ILE A 127 9.17 -3.51 7.98
C ILE A 127 8.11 -4.23 7.15
N THR A 128 7.43 -5.21 7.74
CA THR A 128 6.41 -6.01 7.04
C THR A 128 5.01 -5.63 7.50
N GLY A 129 4.15 -5.33 6.52
CA GLY A 129 2.76 -4.95 6.71
C GLY A 129 2.52 -3.45 6.52
N GLN A 130 1.49 -3.11 5.74
CA GLN A 130 1.16 -1.73 5.36
C GLN A 130 0.97 -0.82 6.59
N SER A 131 0.23 -1.28 7.60
CA SER A 131 0.00 -0.52 8.82
C SER A 131 1.29 -0.32 9.61
N GLN A 132 2.21 -1.29 9.64
CA GLN A 132 3.47 -1.17 10.36
C GLN A 132 4.40 -0.12 9.72
N ILE A 133 4.32 0.02 8.39
CA ILE A 133 5.03 1.05 7.63
C ILE A 133 4.45 2.43 7.95
N SER A 134 3.13 2.57 7.80
CA SER A 134 2.45 3.88 7.78
C SER A 134 1.94 4.37 9.14
N HIS A 135 1.37 3.49 9.96
CA HIS A 135 0.70 3.79 11.24
C HIS A 135 0.83 2.60 12.22
N PRO A 136 2.02 2.37 12.81
CA PRO A 136 2.24 1.24 13.70
C PRO A 136 1.37 1.38 14.96
N SER A 137 0.90 0.26 15.50
CA SER A 137 0.19 0.29 16.79
C SER A 137 1.13 0.65 17.93
N ASN A 138 0.65 1.45 18.88
CA ASN A 138 1.40 1.98 20.04
C ASN A 138 1.99 0.91 20.98
N THR A 139 1.76 -0.38 20.71
CA THR A 139 2.20 -1.49 21.56
C THR A 139 3.65 -1.92 21.30
N CYS A 140 4.37 -1.30 20.36
CA CYS A 140 5.71 -1.73 19.96
C CYS A 140 6.79 -0.67 20.24
N ASN A 141 7.28 -0.62 21.48
CA ASN A 141 8.40 0.27 21.88
C ASN A 141 9.77 -0.13 21.26
N ASN A 142 9.88 -1.29 20.59
CA ASN A 142 11.11 -1.79 19.97
C ASN A 142 10.86 -2.24 18.51
N TYR A 143 10.51 -1.28 17.64
CA TYR A 143 10.25 -1.52 16.22
C TYR A 143 11.06 -0.54 15.35
N PRO A 144 11.77 -0.98 14.29
CA PRO A 144 11.74 -2.29 13.63
C PRO A 144 12.50 -3.41 14.38
N PRO A 145 12.15 -4.68 14.16
CA PRO A 145 12.87 -5.81 14.76
C PRO A 145 14.30 -5.96 14.17
N PRO A 146 15.23 -6.59 14.91
CA PRO A 146 16.63 -6.75 14.48
C PRO A 146 16.77 -7.50 13.14
N ILE A 147 17.75 -7.08 12.32
CA ILE A 147 18.05 -7.60 10.96
C ILE A 147 18.07 -9.14 10.89
N ASN A 148 18.60 -9.80 11.92
CA ASN A 148 18.74 -11.27 11.96
C ASN A 148 17.41 -12.04 12.02
N LYS A 149 16.27 -11.36 12.23
CA LYS A 149 14.93 -11.98 12.30
C LYS A 149 14.00 -11.61 11.14
N THR A 150 14.40 -10.71 10.25
CA THR A 150 13.50 -10.10 9.24
C THR A 150 13.86 -10.41 7.80
N ARG A 151 15.05 -10.97 7.52
CA ARG A 151 15.41 -11.38 6.16
C ARG A 151 14.65 -12.67 5.81
N PRO A 152 13.71 -12.67 4.84
CA PRO A 152 13.13 -13.91 4.36
C PRO A 152 14.22 -14.72 3.63
N PRO A 153 14.13 -16.06 3.59
CA PRO A 153 14.96 -16.87 2.70
C PRO A 153 14.73 -16.39 1.27
N THR A 154 15.74 -15.73 0.70
CA THR A 154 15.68 -15.12 -0.62
C THR A 154 15.92 -16.22 -1.66
N PRO A 155 15.10 -16.36 -2.73
CA PRO A 155 15.47 -17.20 -3.87
C PRO A 155 16.76 -16.64 -4.46
N THR A 156 17.83 -17.45 -4.49
CA THR A 156 19.19 -17.17 -5.01
C THR A 156 19.39 -15.74 -5.53
N ASP A 157 20.09 -14.93 -4.71
CA ASP A 157 20.47 -13.54 -4.99
C ASP A 157 20.97 -13.38 -6.44
N ASN A 158 20.10 -12.88 -7.31
CA ASN A 158 20.51 -12.38 -8.62
C ASN A 158 20.81 -10.89 -8.42
N PRO A 159 22.08 -10.43 -8.50
CA PRO A 159 22.49 -9.05 -8.20
C PRO A 159 21.85 -7.98 -9.10
N SER A 160 21.06 -8.41 -10.08
CA SER A 160 20.25 -7.61 -10.99
C SER A 160 18.87 -7.22 -10.41
N ARG A 161 18.45 -7.80 -9.27
CA ARG A 161 17.14 -7.54 -8.61
C ARG A 161 17.23 -6.71 -7.33
N THR A 162 18.43 -6.31 -6.92
CA THR A 162 18.74 -5.98 -5.51
C THR A 162 18.69 -4.50 -5.10
N SER A 163 18.31 -3.55 -5.96
CA SER A 163 18.26 -2.14 -5.55
C SER A 163 17.33 -1.26 -6.38
N TYR A 164 16.54 -0.43 -5.70
CA TYR A 164 15.94 0.79 -6.27
C TYR A 164 17.00 1.89 -6.32
N PHE A 165 17.62 2.16 -5.15
CA PHE A 165 18.82 2.98 -5.03
C PHE A 165 20.06 2.10 -5.16
N GLY A 166 20.58 1.97 -6.38
CA GLY A 166 21.84 1.27 -6.63
C GLY A 166 23.03 2.18 -6.31
N ASP A 167 23.92 1.71 -5.44
CA ASP A 167 25.29 2.20 -5.33
C ASP A 167 25.99 1.98 -6.67
N LEU A 168 26.04 3.04 -7.50
CA LEU A 168 27.10 3.21 -8.46
C LEU A 168 28.09 4.17 -7.83
N GLU A 169 29.22 3.62 -7.40
CA GLU A 169 30.46 4.36 -7.18
C GLU A 169 30.68 5.26 -8.41
N TYR A 170 30.39 6.55 -8.26
CA TYR A 170 30.93 7.53 -9.19
C TYR A 170 32.43 7.61 -8.92
N ALA A 171 33.21 7.25 -9.94
CA ALA A 171 34.57 7.72 -10.06
C ALA A 171 34.55 9.25 -9.99
N ILE A 172 35.20 9.76 -8.94
CA ILE A 172 35.51 11.16 -8.73
C ILE A 172 36.35 11.63 -9.92
N ASN A 173 35.83 12.59 -10.68
CA ASN A 173 36.63 13.67 -11.27
C ASN A 173 35.72 14.89 -11.49
N ASP A 174 36.27 16.05 -11.09
CA ASP A 174 35.78 17.44 -11.16
C ASP A 174 34.68 17.82 -10.14
N VAL A 175 35.04 18.24 -8.91
CA VAL A 175 35.31 19.65 -8.47
C VAL A 175 34.00 20.47 -8.54
N GLU A 176 33.35 20.95 -7.47
CA GLU A 176 33.85 21.59 -6.25
C GLU A 176 32.75 21.74 -5.17
N THR A 177 33.13 21.59 -3.88
CA THR A 177 32.55 22.21 -2.65
C THR A 177 31.07 21.97 -2.27
N SER A 178 30.70 21.48 -1.08
CA SER A 178 31.25 21.75 0.27
C SER A 178 31.02 20.58 1.25
N LYS A 179 32.04 20.37 2.09
CA LYS A 179 32.18 19.31 3.10
C LYS A 179 31.56 19.71 4.44
N HIS A 180 31.24 18.70 5.26
CA HIS A 180 31.40 18.53 6.73
C HIS A 180 30.14 17.91 7.32
N ARG A 181 30.13 16.89 8.20
CA ARG A 181 31.11 16.19 9.07
C ARG A 181 30.26 15.00 9.64
N ILE A 182 30.66 13.74 9.75
CA ILE A 182 31.63 13.13 10.67
C ILE A 182 31.84 11.67 10.21
N LYS A 183 33.10 11.31 9.96
CA LYS A 183 33.62 9.93 9.98
C LYS A 183 34.26 9.69 11.35
N GLN A 184 33.98 8.56 11.99
CA GLN A 184 34.92 7.78 12.81
C GLN A 184 34.44 6.32 12.74
N ARG A 185 35.14 5.46 11.96
CA ARG A 185 36.16 4.49 12.41
C ARG A 185 35.59 3.52 13.46
N TYR A 186 35.52 2.22 13.20
CA TYR A 186 36.68 1.30 13.19
C TYR A 186 36.61 0.19 12.15
N SER A 187 37.81 -0.24 11.72
CA SER A 187 38.08 -1.39 10.87
C SER A 187 38.68 -2.57 11.67
N LEU A 188 38.46 -3.76 11.12
CA LEU A 188 39.37 -4.90 10.98
C LEU A 188 39.58 -5.95 12.10
N ALA A 189 39.53 -7.19 11.59
CA ALA A 189 40.17 -8.46 11.98
C ALA A 189 39.21 -9.48 12.64
N ALA A 190 38.73 -10.52 11.95
CA ALA A 190 39.44 -11.73 11.50
C ALA A 190 40.02 -12.57 12.66
N PHE A 191 39.38 -13.70 13.02
CA PHE A 191 39.97 -15.05 12.95
C PHE A 191 39.04 -16.19 13.49
N SER A 192 39.22 -17.35 12.85
CA SER A 192 39.07 -18.74 13.30
C SER A 192 37.73 -19.35 13.76
N SER A 193 37.29 -20.27 12.91
CA SER A 193 36.74 -21.60 13.19
C SER A 193 37.07 -22.25 14.53
N SER A 194 36.06 -22.85 15.17
CA SER A 194 36.17 -24.17 15.80
C SER A 194 34.81 -24.84 15.88
N SER A 195 34.83 -26.15 15.59
CA SER A 195 33.75 -27.13 15.65
C SER A 195 33.63 -27.74 17.04
N ALA A 196 32.40 -28.07 17.48
CA ALA A 196 31.98 -29.40 17.99
C ALA A 196 30.83 -29.32 19.02
N ALA A 197 30.11 -30.44 19.08
CA ALA A 197 29.20 -30.93 20.13
C ALA A 197 27.70 -30.67 19.96
N GLU A 198 27.09 -31.68 19.33
CA GLU A 198 25.79 -32.28 19.58
C GLU A 198 25.23 -32.08 21.01
N GLU A 199 23.95 -31.73 21.10
CA GLU A 199 23.09 -32.28 22.14
C GLU A 199 21.69 -32.53 21.57
N SER A 200 21.25 -33.76 21.76
CA SER A 200 20.04 -34.38 21.24
C SER A 200 18.88 -34.13 22.19
N GLY A 201 17.81 -33.53 21.69
CA GLY A 201 16.58 -33.31 22.43
C GLY A 201 15.38 -33.70 21.57
N ALA A 202 15.04 -34.99 21.61
CA ALA A 202 13.83 -35.52 21.01
C ALA A 202 12.59 -34.92 21.70
N GLY A 203 11.85 -34.08 20.97
CA GLY A 203 10.56 -33.52 21.37
C GLY A 203 9.51 -33.83 20.32
N LEU A 204 8.51 -34.62 20.71
CA LEU A 204 7.42 -35.17 19.91
C LEU A 204 6.85 -34.22 18.84
N LEU A 205 6.83 -34.70 17.60
CA LEU A 205 5.98 -34.20 16.51
C LEU A 205 4.55 -34.68 16.78
N SER A 206 3.71 -33.85 17.40
CA SER A 206 2.26 -34.03 17.34
C SER A 206 1.76 -33.50 16.00
N SER A 207 1.60 -34.43 15.05
CA SER A 207 0.95 -34.22 13.77
C SER A 207 -0.55 -33.99 13.96
N ASP A 208 -0.96 -32.75 14.18
CA ASP A 208 -2.36 -32.35 13.97
C ASP A 208 -2.50 -31.97 12.48
N SER A 209 -2.53 -33.01 11.65
CA SER A 209 -3.42 -32.99 10.48
C SER A 209 -4.84 -32.80 11.02
N GLU A 210 -5.68 -32.00 10.36
CA GLU A 210 -7.16 -32.10 10.31
C GLU A 210 -7.79 -30.75 9.88
N GLY A 211 -8.58 -30.80 8.80
CA GLY A 211 -9.76 -29.95 8.64
C GLY A 211 -9.70 -28.84 7.60
N GLU A 212 -10.14 -29.14 6.38
CA GLU A 212 -10.58 -28.19 5.35
C GLU A 212 -11.65 -27.22 5.89
N GLU A 213 -11.40 -25.90 5.97
CA GLU A 213 -12.48 -24.93 6.24
C GLU A 213 -12.27 -23.57 5.52
N SER A 214 -13.05 -23.36 4.45
CA SER A 214 -13.47 -22.08 3.84
C SER A 214 -12.38 -21.08 3.39
N GLY A 215 -11.92 -21.27 2.16
CA GLY A 215 -11.67 -20.20 1.18
C GLY A 215 -10.58 -19.17 1.51
N ASN A 216 -9.34 -19.52 1.18
CA ASN A 216 -8.20 -18.59 1.00
C ASN A 216 -7.54 -17.99 2.25
N VAL A 217 -7.74 -18.55 3.44
CA VAL A 217 -6.93 -18.18 4.62
C VAL A 217 -5.74 -19.16 4.74
N PRO A 218 -4.49 -18.68 4.64
CA PRO A 218 -3.30 -19.53 4.82
C PRO A 218 -3.28 -20.17 6.21
N GLN A 219 -2.90 -21.45 6.28
CA GLN A 219 -2.72 -22.17 7.55
C GLN A 219 -1.64 -21.52 8.44
N TYR A 220 -0.66 -20.87 7.81
CA TYR A 220 0.37 -20.06 8.45
C TYR A 220 0.35 -18.62 7.93
N VAL A 221 0.45 -17.65 8.85
CA VAL A 221 0.58 -16.23 8.54
C VAL A 221 1.76 -15.68 9.34
N HIS A 222 2.65 -14.94 8.68
CA HIS A 222 3.81 -14.30 9.28
C HIS A 222 3.43 -13.50 10.55
N PRO A 223 4.17 -13.60 11.67
CA PRO A 223 3.78 -13.01 12.96
C PRO A 223 3.51 -11.50 12.91
N GLU A 224 4.28 -10.75 12.12
CA GLU A 224 4.09 -9.31 11.95
C GLU A 224 2.75 -8.94 11.31
N LEU A 225 2.22 -9.82 10.45
CA LEU A 225 0.93 -9.65 9.79
C LEU A 225 -0.26 -9.99 10.69
N LYS A 226 0.00 -10.63 11.86
CA LYS A 226 -1.02 -10.94 12.87
C LYS A 226 -1.24 -9.79 13.86
N LYS A 227 -0.44 -8.73 13.80
CA LYS A 227 -0.58 -7.57 14.69
C LYS A 227 -1.91 -6.87 14.42
N SER A 228 -2.69 -6.63 15.48
CA SER A 228 -3.98 -5.95 15.39
C SER A 228 -3.83 -4.54 14.85
N GLN A 229 -4.73 -4.17 13.93
CA GLN A 229 -4.80 -2.85 13.28
C GLN A 229 -6.03 -2.05 13.76
N LEU A 230 -6.74 -2.51 14.79
CA LEU A 230 -8.02 -1.91 15.22
C LEU A 230 -7.87 -0.49 15.80
N HIS A 231 -6.76 -0.21 16.46
CA HIS A 231 -6.45 1.11 16.99
C HIS A 231 -5.24 1.67 16.24
N PHE A 232 -5.52 2.39 15.15
CA PHE A 232 -4.53 3.22 14.48
C PHE A 232 -4.94 4.68 14.59
N SER A 233 -3.96 5.57 14.75
CA SER A 233 -4.18 7.00 14.68
C SER A 233 -3.19 7.54 13.66
N LYS A 234 -3.71 8.15 12.58
CA LYS A 234 -2.92 9.05 11.73
C LYS A 234 -2.87 10.43 12.39
N SER A 235 -2.38 10.50 13.62
CA SER A 235 -2.24 11.76 14.33
C SER A 235 -0.98 12.50 13.87
N GLN A 236 -0.98 13.82 14.04
CA GLN A 236 0.09 14.74 13.61
C GLN A 236 1.46 14.47 14.30
N ASN A 237 1.54 13.53 15.24
CA ASN A 237 2.74 13.21 16.03
C ASN A 237 3.29 11.80 15.74
N ILE A 238 3.11 11.28 14.53
CA ILE A 238 3.76 10.02 14.15
C ILE A 238 5.24 10.31 13.88
N GLU A 239 6.12 9.68 14.66
CA GLU A 239 7.56 9.79 14.47
C GLU A 239 7.98 9.27 13.08
N PRO A 240 8.88 9.98 12.38
CA PRO A 240 9.48 9.51 11.14
C PRO A 240 10.09 8.10 11.28
N LEU A 241 10.24 7.40 10.16
CA LEU A 241 11.02 6.17 10.15
C LEU A 241 12.47 6.45 10.53
N LEU A 242 13.11 5.49 11.21
CA LEU A 242 14.52 5.57 11.62
C LEU A 242 15.50 5.74 10.45
N SER A 243 15.04 5.41 9.24
CA SER A 243 15.80 5.51 7.99
C SER A 243 14.81 5.65 6.84
N PRO A 244 15.15 6.37 5.75
CA PRO A 244 14.33 6.42 4.54
C PRO A 244 14.02 5.03 3.99
N ILE A 245 12.87 4.91 3.33
CA ILE A 245 12.48 3.68 2.63
C ILE A 245 13.30 3.56 1.34
N LYS A 246 14.08 2.49 1.25
CA LYS A 246 14.83 2.11 0.05
C LYS A 246 13.94 1.53 -1.04
N ARG A 247 12.98 0.66 -0.68
CA ARG A 247 11.97 0.13 -1.63
C ARG A 247 10.77 -0.51 -0.95
N ILE A 248 9.69 -0.62 -1.70
CA ILE A 248 8.47 -1.34 -1.34
C ILE A 248 8.32 -2.58 -2.24
N PHE A 249 7.92 -3.71 -1.66
CA PHE A 249 7.70 -4.96 -2.38
C PHE A 249 6.57 -5.77 -1.77
N TYR A 250 5.95 -6.62 -2.58
CA TYR A 250 4.91 -7.53 -2.10
C TYR A 250 5.52 -8.77 -1.45
N VAL A 251 4.86 -9.25 -0.40
CA VAL A 251 5.19 -10.51 0.27
C VAL A 251 3.95 -11.42 0.33
N SER A 252 4.20 -12.72 0.21
CA SER A 252 3.21 -13.76 0.47
C SER A 252 2.86 -13.76 1.97
N PRO A 253 1.76 -14.41 2.37
CA PRO A 253 1.45 -14.61 3.79
C PRO A 253 2.54 -15.35 4.58
N TYR A 254 3.42 -16.08 3.88
CA TYR A 254 4.57 -16.79 4.45
C TYR A 254 5.80 -15.88 4.65
N GLY A 255 5.77 -14.64 4.16
CA GLY A 255 6.86 -13.66 4.24
C GLY A 255 7.81 -13.68 3.05
N GLU A 256 7.54 -14.48 2.03
CA GLU A 256 8.38 -14.56 0.83
C GLU A 256 8.07 -13.41 -0.12
N GLU A 257 9.10 -12.79 -0.70
CA GLU A 257 8.91 -11.75 -1.71
C GLU A 257 8.24 -12.32 -2.96
N ILE A 258 7.18 -11.65 -3.40
CA ILE A 258 6.43 -11.98 -4.61
C ILE A 258 6.35 -10.76 -5.51
N CYS A 259 6.15 -10.99 -6.81
CA CYS A 259 5.96 -9.93 -7.78
C CYS A 259 4.65 -10.21 -8.54
N PRO A 260 3.51 -9.76 -8.00
CA PRO A 260 2.21 -10.02 -8.58
C PRO A 260 2.02 -9.25 -9.88
N THR A 261 1.26 -9.84 -10.79
CA THR A 261 0.86 -9.21 -12.04
C THR A 261 -0.35 -8.31 -11.80
N ALA A 262 -0.33 -7.11 -12.37
CA ALA A 262 -1.48 -6.22 -12.31
C ALA A 262 -2.68 -6.81 -13.04
N ASN A 263 -3.88 -6.40 -12.62
CA ASN A 263 -5.12 -6.76 -13.30
C ASN A 263 -5.07 -6.33 -14.77
N SER A 264 -5.38 -7.24 -15.69
CA SER A 264 -5.33 -6.97 -17.13
C SER A 264 -6.26 -5.83 -17.55
N ARG A 265 -7.41 -5.65 -16.88
CA ARG A 265 -8.31 -4.52 -17.12
C ARG A 265 -7.64 -3.20 -16.74
N VAL A 266 -6.94 -3.15 -15.61
CA VAL A 266 -6.17 -1.96 -15.20
C VAL A 266 -5.08 -1.65 -16.22
N LEU A 267 -4.35 -2.66 -16.69
CA LEU A 267 -3.31 -2.46 -17.72
C LEU A 267 -3.89 -1.95 -19.04
N ALA A 268 -5.05 -2.47 -19.46
CA ALA A 268 -5.75 -2.01 -20.65
C ALA A 268 -6.19 -0.54 -20.50
N THR A 269 -6.83 -0.19 -19.37
CA THR A 269 -7.26 1.18 -19.06
C THR A 269 -6.09 2.15 -19.03
N ILE A 270 -4.97 1.80 -18.39
CA ILE A 270 -3.76 2.63 -18.40
C ILE A 270 -3.28 2.81 -19.84
N SER A 271 -3.24 1.75 -20.65
CA SER A 271 -2.68 1.81 -22.01
C SER A 271 -3.53 2.62 -22.99
N SER A 272 -4.80 2.86 -22.70
CA SER A 272 -5.75 3.59 -23.56
C SER A 272 -6.21 4.92 -22.98
N THR A 273 -5.59 5.41 -21.90
CA THR A 273 -6.00 6.67 -21.27
C THR A 273 -5.40 7.89 -21.95
N ASP A 274 -6.16 8.98 -22.02
CA ASP A 274 -5.68 10.27 -22.51
C ASP A 274 -4.96 11.07 -21.42
N THR A 275 -5.26 10.81 -20.14
CA THR A 275 -4.62 11.45 -18.99
C THR A 275 -4.52 10.48 -17.81
N LEU A 276 -3.30 10.30 -17.31
CA LEU A 276 -3.00 9.52 -16.12
C LEU A 276 -2.75 10.46 -14.94
N ILE A 277 -3.46 10.27 -13.82
CA ILE A 277 -3.25 11.06 -12.60
C ILE A 277 -2.76 10.14 -11.48
N TYR A 278 -1.57 10.44 -10.96
CA TYR A 278 -1.12 9.94 -9.66
C TYR A 278 -1.74 10.85 -8.60
N SER A 279 -2.87 10.39 -8.03
CA SER A 279 -3.65 11.17 -7.07
C SER A 279 -2.93 11.36 -5.73
N ILE A 280 -3.50 12.20 -4.88
CA ILE A 280 -3.03 12.40 -3.50
C ILE A 280 -3.11 11.10 -2.69
N GLY A 281 -2.11 10.87 -1.84
CA GLY A 281 -2.02 9.69 -1.00
C GLY A 281 -0.59 9.39 -0.55
N SER A 282 -0.43 8.54 0.45
CA SER A 282 0.90 8.13 0.90
C SER A 282 1.70 7.54 -0.26
N LEU A 283 2.89 8.12 -0.51
CA LEU A 283 3.71 7.74 -1.65
C LEU A 283 4.08 6.26 -1.61
N MET A 284 4.62 5.81 -0.47
CA MET A 284 5.20 4.46 -0.35
C MET A 284 4.15 3.38 -0.10
N THR A 285 3.04 3.72 0.58
CA THR A 285 2.00 2.72 0.91
C THR A 285 0.71 2.77 0.09
N SER A 286 0.54 3.78 -0.80
CA SER A 286 -0.62 3.85 -1.71
C SER A 286 -0.23 3.90 -3.19
N ILE A 287 0.70 4.78 -3.58
CA ILE A 287 1.06 4.97 -5.00
C ILE A 287 2.05 3.88 -5.45
N VAL A 288 3.20 3.77 -4.78
CA VAL A 288 4.26 2.83 -5.14
C VAL A 288 3.76 1.37 -5.24
N PRO A 289 2.93 0.82 -4.33
CA PRO A 289 2.45 -0.55 -4.43
C PRO A 289 1.74 -0.87 -5.75
N ILE A 290 1.09 0.11 -6.37
CA ILE A 290 0.45 -0.07 -7.69
C ILE A 290 1.52 -0.06 -8.80
N LEU A 291 2.48 0.85 -8.73
CA LEU A 291 3.51 1.04 -9.75
C LEU A 291 4.47 -0.15 -9.88
N VAL A 292 4.74 -0.86 -8.77
CA VAL A 292 5.67 -2.00 -8.75
C VAL A 292 5.08 -3.31 -9.28
N LEU A 293 3.77 -3.34 -9.59
CA LEU A 293 3.10 -4.51 -10.15
C LEU A 293 3.60 -4.80 -11.55
N LYS A 294 3.74 -6.09 -11.90
CA LYS A 294 4.19 -6.46 -13.25
C LYS A 294 3.22 -5.95 -14.31
N GLY A 295 3.78 -5.32 -15.33
CA GLY A 295 3.04 -4.79 -16.48
C GLY A 295 2.70 -3.32 -16.38
N VAL A 296 2.62 -2.74 -15.17
CA VAL A 296 2.24 -1.33 -14.98
C VAL A 296 3.27 -0.39 -15.58
N GLY A 297 4.57 -0.63 -15.34
CA GLY A 297 5.61 0.22 -15.90
C GLY A 297 5.63 0.21 -17.44
N LYS A 298 5.32 -0.94 -18.05
CA LYS A 298 5.16 -1.04 -19.52
C LYS A 298 3.97 -0.20 -19.99
N ALA A 299 2.81 -0.36 -19.35
CA ALA A 299 1.59 0.37 -19.72
C ALA A 299 1.79 1.90 -19.63
N ILE A 300 2.45 2.40 -18.57
CA ILE A 300 2.71 3.83 -18.39
C ILE A 300 3.71 4.37 -19.41
N THR A 301 4.80 3.64 -19.67
CA THR A 301 5.86 4.12 -20.58
C THR A 301 5.46 4.05 -22.05
N THR A 302 4.50 3.20 -22.42
CA THR A 302 3.95 3.16 -23.78
C THR A 302 3.02 4.32 -24.12
N LEU A 303 2.54 5.06 -23.11
CA LEU A 303 1.72 6.24 -23.30
C LEU A 303 2.56 7.39 -23.87
N ASN A 304 2.48 7.56 -25.19
CA ASN A 304 3.12 8.67 -25.90
C ASN A 304 2.12 9.83 -25.99
N ARG A 305 2.55 11.04 -25.61
CA ARG A 305 1.74 12.29 -25.65
C ARG A 305 0.60 12.40 -24.62
N THR A 306 0.40 11.39 -23.77
CA THR A 306 -0.53 11.45 -22.63
C THR A 306 0.01 12.32 -21.50
N ASN A 307 -0.86 13.13 -20.90
CA ASN A 307 -0.57 13.84 -19.66
C ASN A 307 -0.45 12.86 -18.49
N LYS A 308 0.63 12.95 -17.72
CA LYS A 308 0.93 12.12 -16.55
C LYS A 308 1.15 13.04 -15.37
N ILE A 309 0.09 13.29 -14.60
CA ILE A 309 0.01 14.36 -13.61
C ILE A 309 0.23 13.76 -12.22
N LEU A 310 1.21 14.27 -11.48
CA LEU A 310 1.36 13.99 -10.05
C LEU A 310 0.69 15.10 -9.23
N LEU A 311 -0.30 14.75 -8.42
CA LEU A 311 -0.82 15.62 -7.37
C LEU A 311 0.06 15.46 -6.13
N LEU A 312 0.85 16.49 -5.81
CA LEU A 312 1.74 16.46 -4.66
C LEU A 312 0.93 16.51 -3.35
N ASN A 313 1.35 15.73 -2.36
CA ASN A 313 0.74 15.76 -1.04
C ASN A 313 0.91 17.14 -0.37
N GLY A 314 -0.04 17.54 0.47
CA GLY A 314 0.03 18.83 1.17
C GLY A 314 1.08 18.87 2.28
N CYS A 315 1.46 17.71 2.81
CA CYS A 315 2.47 17.57 3.84
C CYS A 315 3.19 16.23 3.74
N LEU A 316 4.37 16.16 4.38
CA LEU A 316 5.12 14.92 4.54
C LEU A 316 4.47 14.04 5.62
N ASP A 317 4.52 12.74 5.41
CA ASP A 317 4.17 11.74 6.40
C ASP A 317 5.42 11.04 6.94
N ARG A 318 5.21 10.08 7.84
CA ARG A 318 6.26 9.24 8.42
C ARG A 318 7.16 8.58 7.36
N GLU A 319 6.60 8.22 6.22
CA GLU A 319 7.27 7.47 5.14
C GLU A 319 8.16 8.37 4.29
N THR A 320 7.83 9.66 4.25
CA THR A 320 8.38 10.65 3.30
C THR A 320 9.11 11.81 3.99
N TYR A 321 9.38 11.71 5.30
CA TYR A 321 10.06 12.76 6.05
C TYR A 321 11.41 13.14 5.40
N GLY A 322 11.60 14.44 5.18
CA GLY A 322 12.79 15.00 4.53
C GLY A 322 12.84 14.87 3.00
N MET A 323 11.79 14.39 2.34
CA MET A 323 11.74 14.30 0.87
C MET A 323 11.28 15.63 0.24
N THR A 324 11.89 15.96 -0.91
CA THR A 324 11.46 17.04 -1.81
C THR A 324 10.46 16.53 -2.84
N ALA A 325 9.80 17.43 -3.58
CA ALA A 325 8.97 17.04 -4.72
C ALA A 325 9.76 16.27 -5.80
N GLY A 326 11.05 16.58 -5.96
CA GLY A 326 11.95 15.84 -6.84
C GLY A 326 12.13 14.39 -6.38
N ASP A 327 12.24 14.15 -5.08
CA ASP A 327 12.37 12.79 -4.52
C ASP A 327 11.08 11.97 -4.70
N PHE A 328 9.90 12.60 -4.60
CA PHE A 328 8.62 11.93 -4.89
C PHE A 328 8.60 11.40 -6.33
N ILE A 329 8.96 12.25 -7.30
CA ILE A 329 8.98 11.88 -8.72
C ILE A 329 10.06 10.82 -8.99
N LYS A 330 11.23 10.96 -8.37
CA LYS A 330 12.30 9.96 -8.46
C LYS A 330 11.82 8.58 -8.02
N VAL A 331 11.14 8.48 -6.86
CA VAL A 331 10.59 7.21 -6.36
C VAL A 331 9.55 6.62 -7.32
N ILE A 332 8.68 7.45 -7.90
CA ILE A 332 7.69 7.02 -8.89
C ILE A 332 8.37 6.46 -10.15
N VAL A 333 9.40 7.15 -10.67
CA VAL A 333 10.19 6.70 -11.82
C VAL A 333 10.87 5.37 -11.54
N GLU A 334 11.52 5.24 -10.39
CA GLU A 334 12.20 3.99 -10.00
C GLU A 334 11.22 2.82 -9.80
N ALA A 335 10.01 3.08 -9.28
CA ALA A 335 8.95 2.06 -9.19
C ALA A 335 8.48 1.57 -10.56
N VAL A 336 8.36 2.48 -11.53
CA VAL A 336 8.05 2.14 -12.92
C VAL A 336 9.20 1.34 -13.57
N GLU A 337 10.46 1.75 -13.34
CA GLU A 337 11.64 1.00 -13.81
C GLU A 337 11.68 -0.42 -13.27
N TYR A 338 11.38 -0.62 -11.99
CA TYR A 338 11.32 -1.94 -11.37
C TYR A 338 10.28 -2.85 -12.04
N SER A 339 9.08 -2.33 -12.29
CA SER A 339 8.00 -3.07 -12.96
C SER A 339 8.40 -3.52 -14.37
N LEU A 340 9.22 -2.75 -15.08
CA LEU A 340 9.77 -3.12 -16.40
C LEU A 340 10.83 -4.22 -16.31
N ARG A 341 11.76 -4.14 -15.34
CA ARG A 341 12.82 -5.15 -15.16
C ARG A 341 12.23 -6.53 -14.84
N SER A 342 11.13 -6.56 -14.08
CA SER A 342 10.45 -7.82 -13.75
C SER A 342 9.86 -8.56 -14.96
N GLN A 343 9.73 -7.92 -16.13
CA GLN A 343 9.20 -8.53 -17.36
C GLN A 343 10.31 -9.06 -18.28
N ASN A 344 11.45 -8.38 -18.35
CA ASN A 344 12.41 -8.62 -19.43
C ASN A 344 13.57 -9.57 -19.07
N GLY A 345 13.74 -9.97 -17.80
CA GLY A 345 14.78 -10.93 -17.37
C GLY A 345 16.23 -10.54 -17.69
N GLY A 346 16.45 -9.37 -18.32
CA GLY A 346 17.72 -8.89 -18.84
C GLY A 346 18.25 -7.73 -18.01
N ASN A 347 19.57 -7.70 -17.89
CA ASN A 347 20.34 -6.81 -17.02
C ASN A 347 20.52 -5.38 -17.58
N ASN A 348 19.59 -4.91 -18.42
CA ASN A 348 19.67 -3.55 -18.95
C ASN A 348 19.17 -2.57 -17.90
N SER A 349 20.05 -1.66 -17.47
CA SER A 349 19.67 -0.49 -16.68
C SER A 349 18.87 0.47 -17.57
N TYR A 350 17.57 0.21 -17.71
CA TYR A 350 16.65 1.20 -18.26
C TYR A 350 16.68 2.40 -17.32
N ARG A 351 17.35 3.47 -17.73
CA ARG A 351 17.19 4.80 -17.12
C ARG A 351 16.13 5.51 -17.92
N ILE A 352 14.98 5.72 -17.31
CA ILE A 352 13.83 6.32 -17.98
C ILE A 352 13.87 7.84 -17.73
N PRO A 353 13.74 8.68 -18.77
CA PRO A 353 13.56 10.11 -18.58
C PRO A 353 12.32 10.37 -17.71
N TRP A 354 12.42 11.27 -16.73
CA TRP A 354 11.33 11.50 -15.78
C TRP A 354 10.02 11.90 -16.48
N CYS A 355 10.12 12.71 -17.54
CA CYS A 355 9.01 13.13 -18.38
C CYS A 355 8.25 11.98 -19.08
N GLN A 356 8.82 10.79 -19.19
CA GLN A 356 8.09 9.61 -19.68
C GLN A 356 7.16 9.01 -18.62
N VAL A 357 7.35 9.34 -17.34
CA VAL A 357 6.57 8.80 -16.22
C VAL A 357 5.67 9.86 -15.60
N VAL A 358 6.18 11.08 -15.43
CA VAL A 358 5.46 12.25 -14.90
C VAL A 358 5.74 13.44 -15.81
N THR A 359 4.70 14.03 -16.41
CA THR A 359 4.83 15.21 -17.26
C THR A 359 4.50 16.50 -16.52
N HIS A 360 3.59 16.43 -15.53
CA HIS A 360 3.16 17.59 -14.75
C HIS A 360 3.23 17.29 -13.25
N LEU A 361 3.72 18.25 -12.47
CA LEU A 361 3.62 18.30 -11.02
C LEU A 361 2.60 19.39 -10.66
N VAL A 362 1.53 19.01 -9.97
CA VAL A 362 0.54 19.93 -9.42
C VAL A 362 0.74 20.00 -7.91
N TYR A 363 0.93 21.18 -7.35
CA TYR A 363 1.25 21.38 -5.94
C TYR A 363 0.46 22.55 -5.34
N MET A 364 0.31 22.55 -4.01
CA MET A 364 -0.43 23.57 -3.28
C MET A 364 0.39 24.85 -3.10
N SER A 365 -0.27 26.00 -3.11
CA SER A 365 0.30 27.29 -2.72
C SER A 365 0.82 27.25 -1.29
N GLU A 366 1.99 27.85 -1.04
CA GLU A 366 2.72 27.73 0.23
C GLU A 366 2.93 26.26 0.66
N SER A 367 3.39 25.43 -0.30
CA SER A 367 3.68 24.01 -0.08
C SER A 367 4.63 23.80 1.10
N LYS A 368 4.31 22.80 1.95
CA LYS A 368 5.19 22.32 3.03
C LYS A 368 6.28 21.38 2.52
N ILE A 369 6.19 20.95 1.27
CA ILE A 369 7.17 20.10 0.58
C ILE A 369 7.98 21.01 -0.35
N GLU A 370 9.31 20.95 -0.23
CA GLU A 370 10.22 21.76 -1.04
C GLU A 370 10.14 21.38 -2.53
N ILE A 371 10.16 22.39 -3.40
CA ILE A 371 10.03 22.26 -4.85
C ILE A 371 11.19 22.96 -5.54
N ASP A 372 12.06 22.17 -6.15
CA ASP A 372 13.14 22.66 -7.01
C ASP A 372 12.64 22.80 -8.45
N HIS A 373 12.17 24.01 -8.79
CA HIS A 373 11.63 24.31 -10.12
C HIS A 373 12.68 24.15 -11.24
N GLU A 374 13.95 24.47 -10.96
CA GLU A 374 15.02 24.40 -11.96
C GLU A 374 15.32 22.94 -12.30
N LEU A 375 15.48 22.09 -11.28
CA LEU A 375 15.65 20.65 -11.46
C LEU A 375 14.47 20.05 -12.23
N LEU A 376 13.23 20.30 -11.80
CA LEU A 376 12.05 19.71 -12.42
C LEU A 376 11.87 20.15 -13.88
N THR A 377 12.08 21.43 -14.17
CA THR A 377 12.02 21.96 -15.54
C THR A 377 13.13 21.35 -16.42
N SER A 378 14.35 21.20 -15.89
CA SER A 378 15.46 20.54 -16.60
C SER A 378 15.18 19.07 -16.94
N ARG A 379 14.30 18.42 -16.17
CA ARG A 379 13.83 17.04 -16.40
C ARG A 379 12.57 16.95 -17.26
N GLY A 380 12.11 18.08 -17.81
CA GLY A 380 10.95 18.16 -18.69
C GLY A 380 9.61 18.04 -17.96
N ILE A 381 9.55 18.43 -16.68
CA ILE A 381 8.34 18.41 -15.86
C ILE A 381 7.79 19.83 -15.73
N GLN A 382 6.53 20.01 -16.07
CA GLN A 382 5.83 21.29 -15.87
C GLN A 382 5.26 21.35 -14.46
N CYS A 383 5.57 22.42 -13.73
CA CYS A 383 5.10 22.62 -12.36
C CYS A 383 3.95 23.62 -12.35
N LEU A 384 2.80 23.25 -11.77
CA LEU A 384 1.62 24.11 -11.66
C LEU A 384 1.18 24.23 -10.22
N GLU A 385 1.01 25.47 -9.77
CA GLU A 385 0.51 25.80 -8.44
C GLU A 385 -1.03 25.82 -8.45
N VAL A 386 -1.62 25.33 -7.36
CA VAL A 386 -3.06 25.36 -7.07
C VAL A 386 -3.26 25.92 -5.66
N LYS A 387 -4.31 26.69 -5.44
CA LYS A 387 -4.64 27.23 -4.12
C LYS A 387 -4.91 26.10 -3.11
N LYS A 388 -4.54 26.33 -1.86
CA LYS A 388 -4.97 25.49 -0.73
C LYS A 388 -6.16 26.11 0.00
N ILE A 389 -6.98 25.27 0.62
CA ILE A 389 -8.03 25.71 1.55
C ILE A 389 -7.37 26.28 2.80
N GLU A 390 -7.76 27.49 3.20
CA GLU A 390 -7.18 28.24 4.32
C GLU A 390 -7.17 27.41 5.62
N GLY A 391 -6.03 27.39 6.31
CA GLY A 391 -5.85 26.66 7.57
C GLY A 391 -5.75 25.13 7.43
N THR A 392 -5.70 24.61 6.20
CA THR A 392 -5.57 23.17 5.93
C THR A 392 -4.41 22.87 4.98
N ASP A 393 -4.11 21.58 4.83
CA ASP A 393 -3.17 21.06 3.82
C ASP A 393 -3.95 20.36 2.68
N PHE A 394 -5.10 20.93 2.30
CA PHE A 394 -5.96 20.40 1.25
C PHE A 394 -6.02 21.35 0.05
N PHE A 395 -6.09 20.76 -1.15
CA PHE A 395 -6.35 21.50 -2.38
C PHE A 395 -7.70 22.20 -2.33
N ASP A 396 -7.76 23.44 -2.82
CA ASP A 396 -9.00 24.05 -3.24
C ASP A 396 -9.54 23.30 -4.47
N LEU A 397 -10.75 22.76 -4.37
CA LEU A 397 -11.29 21.85 -5.39
C LEU A 397 -11.64 22.58 -6.69
N GLU A 398 -12.12 23.82 -6.62
CA GLU A 398 -12.48 24.61 -7.80
C GLU A 398 -11.23 25.00 -8.60
N ASP A 399 -10.19 25.48 -7.90
CA ASP A 399 -8.92 25.85 -8.52
C ASP A 399 -8.18 24.60 -9.06
N LEU A 400 -8.25 23.47 -8.36
CA LEU A 400 -7.70 22.20 -8.83
C LEU A 400 -8.40 21.72 -10.11
N GLU A 401 -9.73 21.74 -10.15
CA GLU A 401 -10.51 21.38 -11.33
C GLU A 401 -10.18 22.28 -12.52
N PHE A 402 -10.04 23.59 -12.29
CA PHE A 402 -9.63 24.54 -13.32
C PHE A 402 -8.24 24.23 -13.88
N VAL A 403 -7.25 23.98 -13.03
CA VAL A 403 -5.87 23.65 -13.45
C VAL A 403 -5.82 22.31 -14.18
N LEU A 404 -6.50 21.28 -13.68
CA LEU A 404 -6.57 19.97 -14.35
C LEU A 404 -7.24 20.06 -15.72
N SER A 405 -8.35 20.80 -15.81
CA SER A 405 -9.06 21.03 -17.08
C SER A 405 -8.17 21.73 -18.10
N ARG A 406 -7.32 22.67 -17.68
CA ARG A 406 -6.34 23.31 -18.58
C ARG A 406 -5.34 22.29 -19.11
N ILE A 407 -4.77 21.44 -18.26
CA ILE A 407 -3.80 20.42 -18.67
C ILE A 407 -4.43 19.44 -19.67
N VAL A 408 -5.64 18.94 -19.35
CA VAL A 408 -6.35 17.96 -20.20
C VAL A 408 -6.74 18.52 -21.57
N ASN A 409 -7.04 19.82 -21.65
CA ASN A 409 -7.44 20.48 -22.90
C ASN A 409 -6.25 21.01 -23.74
N THR A 410 -5.00 20.77 -23.32
CA THR A 410 -3.78 21.16 -24.05
C THR A 410 -3.25 20.00 -24.88
#